data_AF-A0A7C2M5E8-F1
#
_entry.id   AF-A0A7C2M5E8-F1
#
_cell.length_a   1.000
_cell.length_b   1.000
_cell.length_c   1.000
_cell.angle_alpha   90.00
_cell.angle_beta   90.00
_cell.angle_gamma   90.00
#
_symmetry.space_group_name_H-M   'P 1'
#
loop_
_entity.id
_entity.type
_entity.pdbx_description
1 polymer ?
#
loop_
_entity_poly.entity_id
_entity_poly.type
_entity_poly.pdbx_seq_one_letter_code
_entity_poly.pdbx_strand_id
1 'polypeptide(L)' 'DEDSKFLIIFLRSRGNIKEVQERMNISYPTVKNRLDKLLITLGLLDESEGLKEKEILATLERGEITVAEAVKLVKEAE' A
#
# COMPACT_ATOMS: atom_id res chain seq x y z
N ASP A 1 11.25 11.92 13.13
CA ASP A 1 9.99 11.61 12.45
C ASP A 1 9.58 10.16 12.55
N GLU A 2 8.27 9.94 12.64
CA GLU A 2 7.64 8.62 12.68
C GLU A 2 7.93 7.80 11.40
N ASP A 3 8.00 8.49 10.26
CA ASP A 3 8.37 7.94 8.95
C ASP A 3 9.81 7.43 8.91
N SER A 4 10.76 8.18 9.48
CA SER A 4 12.16 7.73 9.59
C SER A 4 12.29 6.48 10.47
N LYS A 5 11.49 6.41 11.55
CA LYS A 5 11.46 5.22 12.42
C LYS A 5 10.91 4.00 11.68
N PHE A 6 9.83 4.19 10.91
CA PHE A 6 9.28 3.13 10.07
C PHE A 6 10.31 2.66 9.04
N LEU A 7 10.97 3.57 8.32
CA LEU A 7 11.99 3.23 7.32
C LEU A 7 13.15 2.43 7.94
N ILE A 8 13.65 2.82 9.11
CA ILE A 8 14.72 2.07 9.79
C ILE A 8 14.25 0.65 10.14
N ILE A 9 13.02 0.48 10.65
CA ILE A 9 12.47 -0.84 10.97
C ILE A 9 12.32 -1.68 9.69
N PHE A 10 11.77 -1.09 8.63
CA PHE A 10 11.63 -1.75 7.33
C PHE A 10 12.97 -2.25 6.78
N LEU A 11 14.01 -1.41 6.82
CA LEU A 11 15.36 -1.77 6.38
C LEU A 11 16.00 -2.84 7.28
N ARG A 12 15.81 -2.77 8.60
CA ARG A 12 16.27 -3.82 9.54
C ARG A 12 15.62 -5.16 9.27
N SER A 13 14.36 -5.14 8.87
CA SER A 13 13.60 -6.32 8.43
C SER A 13 13.88 -6.72 6.98
N ARG A 14 14.85 -6.08 6.30
CA ARG A 14 15.22 -6.36 4.90
C ARG A 14 14.03 -6.32 3.94
N GLY A 15 13.06 -5.44 4.22
CA GLY A 15 11.82 -5.32 3.46
C GLY A 15 10.75 -6.38 3.75
N ASN A 16 10.95 -7.26 4.73
CA ASN A 16 9.96 -8.27 5.11
C ASN A 16 8.76 -7.63 5.84
N ILE A 17 7.64 -7.48 5.13
CA ILE A 17 6.41 -6.87 5.64
C ILE A 17 5.86 -7.59 6.88
N LYS A 18 5.95 -8.92 6.93
CA LYS A 18 5.49 -9.71 8.08
C LYS A 18 6.35 -9.44 9.31
N GLU A 19 7.67 -9.32 9.13
CA GLU A 19 8.57 -8.99 10.24
C GLU A 19 8.34 -7.55 10.74
N VAL A 20 8.08 -6.61 9.84
CA VAL A 20 7.71 -5.23 10.21
C VAL A 20 6.39 -5.22 10.98
N GLN A 21 5.42 -6.02 10.53
CA GLN A 21 4.12 -6.21 11.19
C GLN A 21 4.31 -6.65 12.65
N GLU A 22 5.11 -7.68 12.87
CA GLU A 22 5.41 -8.22 14.20
C GLU A 22 6.16 -7.21 15.08
N ARG A 23 7.17 -6.52 14.53
CA ARG A 23 7.97 -5.52 15.28
C ARG A 23 7.17 -4.28 15.66
N MET A 24 6.20 -3.88 14.84
CA MET A 24 5.40 -2.68 15.05
C MET A 24 4.03 -2.97 15.66
N ASN A 25 3.65 -4.23 15.80
CA ASN A 25 2.36 -4.68 16.33
C ASN A 25 1.15 -4.00 15.65
N ILE A 26 1.16 -3.97 14.32
CA ILE A 26 0.09 -3.40 13.49
C ILE A 26 -0.41 -4.44 12.49
N SER A 27 -1.52 -4.16 11.78
CA SER A 27 -2.00 -5.08 10.74
C SER A 27 -1.14 -5.01 9.48
N TYR A 28 -1.10 -6.09 8.69
CA TYR A 28 -0.41 -6.12 7.40
C TYR A 28 -0.88 -5.00 6.45
N PRO A 29 -2.21 -4.74 6.29
CA PRO A 29 -2.69 -3.58 5.53
C PRO A 29 -2.14 -2.25 6.05
N THR A 30 -1.98 -2.10 7.37
CA THR A 30 -1.40 -0.88 7.96
C THR A 30 0.06 -0.70 7.58
N VAL A 31 0.85 -1.79 7.55
CA VAL A 31 2.25 -1.74 7.11
C VAL A 31 2.34 -1.34 5.63
N LYS A 32 1.54 -1.98 4.76
CA LYS A 32 1.50 -1.67 3.32
C LYS A 32 1.14 -0.20 3.08
N ASN A 33 0.04 0.26 3.67
CA ASN A 33 -0.39 1.67 3.54
C ASN A 33 0.66 2.67 4.05
N ARG A 34 1.42 2.33 5.09
CA ARG A 34 2.49 3.19 5.60
C ARG A 34 3.72 3.17 4.69
N LEU A 35 4.04 2.04 4.08
CA LEU A 35 5.07 1.94 3.05
C LEU A 35 4.72 2.77 1.82
N ASP A 36 3.50 2.64 1.29
CA ASP A 36 3.06 3.37 0.10
C ASP A 36 3.13 4.88 0.32
N LYS A 37 2.65 5.35 1.48
CA LYS A 37 2.78 6.76 1.89
C LYS A 37 4.24 7.20 1.95
N LEU A 38 5.13 6.38 2.52
CA LEU A 38 6.54 6.70 2.59
C LEU A 38 7.16 6.80 1.19
N LEU A 39 6.82 5.88 0.28
CA LEU A 39 7.31 5.89 -1.10
C LEU A 39 6.86 7.17 -1.83
N ILE A 40 5.60 7.59 -1.66
CA ILE A 40 5.09 8.86 -2.21
C ILE A 40 5.87 10.05 -1.64
N THR A 41 6.04 10.12 -0.31
CA THR A 41 6.80 11.21 0.34
C THR A 41 8.26 11.28 -0.14
N LEU A 42 8.86 10.13 -0.46
CA LEU A 42 10.22 10.05 -1.00
C LEU A 42 10.30 10.30 -2.51
N GLY A 43 9.17 10.51 -3.20
CA GLY A 43 9.11 10.66 -4.66
C GLY A 43 9.48 9.39 -5.42
N LEU A 44 9.30 8.22 -4.78
CA LEU A 44 9.60 6.89 -5.34
C LEU A 44 8.35 6.21 -5.91
N LEU A 45 7.17 6.74 -5.60
CA LEU A 45 5.88 6.28 -6.12
C LEU A 45 5.03 7.51 -6.46
N ASP A 46 4.37 7.50 -7.61
CA ASP A 46 3.44 8.56 -7.97
C ASP A 46 2.15 8.41 -7.15
N GLU A 47 1.65 9.52 -6.61
CA GLU A 47 0.40 9.56 -5.83
C GLU A 47 -0.80 9.04 -6.64
N SER A 48 -0.72 9.15 -7.98
CA SER A 48 -1.71 8.63 -8.92
C SER A 48 -1.87 7.10 -8.88
N GLU A 49 -0.83 6.34 -8.53
CA GLU A 49 -0.92 4.88 -8.49
C GLU A 49 -1.69 4.38 -7.26
N GLY A 50 -1.44 4.98 -6.09
CA GLY A 50 -2.21 4.69 -4.87
C GLY A 50 -3.66 5.20 -4.91
N LEU A 51 -3.94 6.23 -5.74
CA LEU A 51 -5.29 6.72 -5.99
C LEU A 51 -6.09 5.78 -6.90
N LYS A 52 -5.45 5.18 -7.92
CA LYS A 52 -6.09 4.19 -8.80
C LYS A 52 -6.61 2.97 -8.05
N GLU A 53 -5.81 2.38 -7.15
CA GLU A 53 -6.25 1.22 -6.35
C GLU A 53 -7.49 1.55 -5.49
N LYS A 54 -7.52 2.76 -4.91
CA LYS A 54 -8.67 3.25 -4.13
C LYS A 54 -9.89 3.54 -4.99
N GLU A 55 -9.72 4.12 -6.18
CA GLU A 55 -10.81 4.34 -7.12
C GLU A 55 -11.42 3.03 -7.61
N ILE A 56 -10.58 2.03 -7.93
CA ILE A 56 -11.05 0.70 -8.32
C ILE A 56 -11.87 0.07 -7.19
N LEU A 57 -11.40 0.11 -5.94
CA LEU A 57 -12.19 -0.38 -4.80
C LEU A 57 -13.51 0.39 -4.65
N ALA A 58 -13.51 1.71 -4.77
CA ALA A 58 -14.70 2.52 -4.62
C ALA A 58 -15.75 2.26 -5.74
N THR A 59 -15.30 2.08 -6.99
CA THR A 59 -16.17 1.70 -8.12
C THR A 59 -16.76 0.29 -7.94
N LEU A 60 -15.99 -0.64 -7.36
CA LEU A 60 -16.48 -1.98 -7.00
C LEU A 60 -17.53 -1.92 -5.89
N GLU A 61 -17.31 -1.13 -4.84
CA GLU A 61 -18.28 -0.94 -3.75
C GLU A 61 -19.59 -0.31 -4.23
N ARG A 62 -19.53 0.59 -5.21
CA ARG A 62 -20.71 1.19 -5.86
C ARG A 62 -21.42 0.23 -6.83
N GLY A 63 -20.84 -0.92 -7.13
CA GLY A 63 -21.38 -1.90 -8.08
C GLY A 63 -21.28 -1.46 -9.54
N GLU A 64 -20.41 -0.50 -9.85
CA GLU A 64 -20.18 0.01 -11.21
C GLU A 64 -19.33 -0.97 -12.03
N ILE A 65 -18.50 -1.76 -11.35
CA ILE A 65 -17.69 -2.83 -11.93
C ILE A 65 -17.93 -4.14 -11.18
N THR A 66 -17.72 -5.26 -11.87
CA THR A 66 -17.73 -6.59 -11.27
C THR A 66 -16.40 -6.89 -10.57
N VAL A 67 -16.41 -7.86 -9.67
CA VAL A 67 -15.19 -8.37 -9.00
C VAL A 67 -14.14 -8.81 -10.03
N ALA A 68 -14.56 -9.42 -11.14
CA ALA A 68 -13.66 -9.85 -12.20
C ALA A 68 -12.97 -8.67 -12.92
N GLU A 69 -13.70 -7.58 -13.15
CA GLU A 69 -13.17 -6.36 -13.74
C GLU A 69 -12.23 -5.63 -12.78
N ALA A 70 -12.58 -5.55 -11.50
CA ALA A 70 -11.69 -4.97 -10.48
C ALA A 70 -10.34 -5.70 -10.39
N VAL A 71 -10.35 -7.04 -10.39
CA VAL A 71 -9.11 -7.83 -10.39
C VAL A 71 -8.24 -7.56 -11.62
N LYS A 72 -8.87 -7.32 -12.77
CA LYS A 72 -8.15 -7.02 -14.02
C LYS A 72 -7.51 -5.62 -13.96
N LEU A 73 -8.27 -4.62 -13.50
CA LEU A 73 -7.79 -3.26 -13.35
C LEU A 73 -6.64 -3.14 -12.34
N VAL A 74 -6.69 -3.90 -11.24
CA VAL A 74 -5.58 -3.95 -10.27
C VAL A 74 -4.33 -4.55 -10.90
N LYS A 75 -4.45 -5.61 -11.70
CA LYS A 75 -3.29 -6.22 -12.40
C LYS A 75 -2.71 -5.34 -13.50
N GLU A 76 -3.48 -4.44 -14.08
CA GLU A 76 -3.02 -3.48 -15.09
C GLU A 76 -2.37 -2.24 -14.45
N ALA A 77 -2.54 -2.04 -13.14
CA ALA A 77 -1.95 -0.96 -12.36
C ALA A 77 -0.68 -1.37 -11.59
N GLU A 78 -0.33 -2.67 -11.57
CA GLU A 78 0.97 -3.21 -11.12
C GLU A 78 2.02 -3.18 -12.23
#